data_AF-A0A1H8BUH0-F1
#
_entry.id   AF-A0A1H8BUH0-F1
#
_cell.length_a   1.000
_cell.length_b   1.000
_cell.length_c   1.000
_cell.angle_alpha   90.00
_cell.angle_beta   90.00
_cell.angle_gamma   90.00
#
_symmetry.space_group_name_H-M   'P 1'
#
loop_
_entity.id
_entity.type
_entity.pdbx_description
1 polymer ?
#
loop_
_entity_poly.entity_id
_entity_poly.type
_entity_poly.pdbx_seq_one_letter_code
_entity_poly.pdbx_strand_id
1 'polypeptide(L)' 'MRERNWRLIAVGTVLLVLAVLFFLSMRDTTPWSNDPATVMRTVGEVSGAVGGISLVMILFGLIGRKAPA' A
#
# COMPACT_ATOMS: atom_id res chain seq x y z
N MET A 1 15.00 24.22 -6.10
CA MET A 1 15.06 22.79 -5.70
C MET A 1 13.63 22.24 -5.77
N ARG A 2 13.37 21.07 -6.38
CA ARG A 2 11.99 20.53 -6.44
C ARG A 2 11.53 20.21 -5.01
N GLU A 3 10.41 20.78 -4.58
CA GLU A 3 9.84 20.44 -3.28
C GLU A 3 9.09 19.12 -3.39
N ARG A 4 9.64 18.08 -2.75
CA ARG A 4 8.96 16.80 -2.55
C ARG A 4 7.79 17.00 -1.59
N ASN A 5 6.67 16.35 -1.87
CA ASN A 5 5.56 16.30 -0.92
C ASN A 5 5.79 15.16 0.08
N TRP A 6 6.53 15.46 1.16
CA TRP A 6 6.85 14.51 2.22
C TRP A 6 5.62 13.91 2.91
N ARG A 7 4.51 14.65 3.00
CA ARG A 7 3.25 14.14 3.57
C ARG A 7 2.70 13.00 2.72
N LEU A 8 2.70 13.18 1.40
CA LEU A 8 2.21 12.17 0.47
C LEU A 8 3.10 10.92 0.46
N ILE A 9 4.43 11.11 0.51
CA ILE A 9 5.40 10.02 0.63
C ILE A 9 5.14 9.23 1.93
N ALA A 10 5.03 9.92 3.07
CA ALA A 10 4.83 9.27 4.37
C ALA A 10 3.52 8.47 4.41
N VAL A 11 2.40 9.04 3.95
CA VAL A 11 1.12 8.32 3.93
C VAL A 11 1.18 7.10 2.99
N GLY A 12 1.76 7.26 1.80
CA GLY A 12 1.95 6.15 0.87
C GLY A 12 2.83 5.04 1.45
N THR A 13 3.93 5.38 2.13
CA THR A 13 4.79 4.38 2.80
C THR A 13 4.06 3.65 3.92
N VAL A 14 3.31 4.37 4.76
CA VAL A 14 2.54 3.74 5.85
C VAL A 14 1.49 2.79 5.28
N LEU A 15 0.74 3.21 4.25
CA LEU A 15 -0.25 2.35 3.59
C LEU A 15 0.39 1.12 2.95
N LEU A 16 1.56 1.26 2.30
CA LEU A 16 2.29 0.14 1.73
C LEU A 16 2.67 -0.89 2.79
N VAL A 17 3.23 -0.42 3.92
CA VAL A 17 3.62 -1.28 5.04
C VAL A 17 2.40 -1.99 5.62
N LEU A 18 1.30 -1.27 5.84
CA LEU A 18 0.06 -1.84 6.35
C LEU A 18 -0.53 -2.89 5.40
N ALA A 19 -0.51 -2.66 4.08
CA ALA A 19 -1.00 -3.63 3.11
C ALA A 19 -0.22 -4.95 3.11
N VAL A 20 1.11 -4.86 3.28
CA VAL A 20 2.00 -6.01 3.41
C VAL A 20 1.76 -6.75 4.72
N LEU A 21 1.73 -6.03 5.85
CA LEU A 21 1.47 -6.62 7.16
C LEU A 21 0.08 -7.29 7.22
N PHE A 22 -0.93 -6.66 6.63
CA PHE A 22 -2.28 -7.22 6.54
C PHE A 22 -2.29 -8.53 5.75
N PHE A 23 -1.63 -8.57 4.58
CA PHE A 23 -1.54 -9.79 3.78
C PHE A 23 -0.87 -10.93 4.54
N LEU A 24 0.24 -10.65 5.23
CA LEU A 24 0.95 -11.64 6.04
C LEU A 24 0.11 -12.12 7.23
N SER A 25 -0.53 -11.20 7.95
CA SER A 25 -1.40 -11.55 9.08
C SER A 25 -2.60 -12.40 8.66
N MET A 26 -3.19 -12.11 7.49
CA MET A 26 -4.29 -12.90 6.95
C MET A 26 -3.81 -14.29 6.55
N ARG A 27 -2.62 -14.41 5.96
CA ARG A 27 -2.00 -15.69 5.63
C ARG A 27 -1.85 -16.59 6.86
N ASP A 28 -1.41 -16.04 7.98
CA ASP A 28 -1.24 -16.81 9.23
C ASP A 28 -2.58 -17.23 9.84
N THR A 29 -3.64 -16.45 9.60
CA THR A 29 -5.01 -16.74 10.08
C THR A 29 -5.78 -17.67 9.13
N THR A 30 -5.33 -17.81 7.89
CA THR A 30 -6.03 -18.57 6.83
C THR A 30 -6.34 -20.03 7.20
N PRO A 31 -5.49 -20.77 7.93
CA PRO A 31 -5.78 -22.16 8.33
C PRO A 31 -7.04 -22.33 9.21
N TRP A 32 -7.56 -21.24 9.77
CA TRP A 32 -8.77 -21.23 10.60
C TRP A 32 -10.05 -21.02 9.78
N SER A 33 -9.92 -20.78 8.47
CA SER A 33 -11.04 -20.59 7.54
C SER A 33 -11.56 -21.91 7.00
N ASN A 34 -12.88 -22.00 6.80
CA ASN A 34 -13.53 -23.13 6.10
C ASN A 34 -13.19 -23.18 4.61
N ASP A 35 -12.80 -22.05 4.01
CA ASP A 35 -12.31 -21.95 2.64
C ASP A 35 -11.09 -21.00 2.57
N PRO A 36 -9.89 -21.54 2.85
CA PRO A 36 -8.64 -20.80 2.81
C PRO A 36 -8.32 -20.13 1.46
N ALA A 37 -8.69 -20.79 0.36
CA ALA A 37 -8.29 -20.36 -0.98
C ALA A 37 -9.08 -19.13 -1.44
N THR A 38 -10.40 -19.12 -1.21
CA THR A 38 -11.25 -17.97 -1.55
C THR A 38 -10.87 -16.74 -0.74
N VAL A 39 -10.62 -16.91 0.57
CA VAL A 39 -10.21 -15.80 1.45
C VAL A 39 -8.89 -15.19 1.00
N MET A 40 -7.88 -16.01 0.69
CA MET A 40 -6.58 -15.50 0.25
C MET A 40 -6.63 -14.81 -1.11
N ARG A 41 -7.55 -15.20 -1.99
CA ARG A 41 -7.76 -14.53 -3.28
C ARG A 41 -8.26 -13.10 -3.08
N THR A 42 -9.29 -12.91 -2.26
CA THR A 42 -9.84 -11.58 -1.94
C THR A 42 -8.82 -10.72 -1.19
N VAL A 43 -8.13 -11.29 -0.20
CA VAL A 43 -7.07 -10.59 0.55
C VAL A 43 -5.96 -10.14 -0.39
N GLY A 44 -5.52 -11.01 -1.30
CA GLY A 44 -4.51 -10.69 -2.30
C GLY A 44 -4.94 -9.56 -3.25
N GLU A 45 -6.18 -9.59 -3.74
CA GLU A 45 -6.74 -8.54 -4.60
C GLU A 45 -6.79 -7.19 -3.87
N VAL A 46 -7.28 -7.16 -2.63
CA VAL A 46 -7.38 -5.93 -1.82
C VAL A 46 -5.99 -5.40 -1.45
N SER A 47 -5.10 -6.25 -0.93
CA SER A 47 -3.72 -5.85 -0.61
C SER A 47 -2.96 -5.39 -1.84
N GLY A 48 -3.16 -6.03 -3.00
CA GLY A 48 -2.56 -5.64 -4.27
C GLY A 48 -3.02 -4.25 -4.72
N ALA A 49 -4.33 -3.99 -4.68
CA ALA A 49 -4.89 -2.70 -5.04
C ALA A 49 -4.38 -1.57 -4.11
N VAL A 50 -4.40 -1.79 -2.80
CA VAL A 50 -3.90 -0.82 -1.81
C VAL A 50 -2.39 -0.60 -1.97
N GLY A 51 -1.63 -1.67 -2.20
CA GLY A 51 -0.19 -1.58 -2.49
C GLY A 51 0.10 -0.76 -3.74
N GLY A 52 -0.65 -0.97 -4.82
CA GLY A 52 -0.55 -0.19 -6.05
C GLY A 52 -0.83 1.31 -5.84
N ILE A 53 -1.91 1.64 -5.13
CA ILE A 53 -2.26 3.03 -4.80
C ILE A 53 -1.15 3.68 -3.96
N SER A 54 -0.62 2.95 -2.98
CA SER A 54 0.46 3.39 -2.11
C SER A 54 1.72 3.74 -2.90
N LEU A 55 2.09 2.91 -3.88
CA LEU A 55 3.21 3.16 -4.78
C LEU A 55 2.99 4.42 -5.62
N VAL A 56 1.79 4.60 -6.18
CA VAL A 56 1.43 5.82 -6.93
C VAL A 56 1.58 7.07 -6.05
N MET A 57 1.07 7.05 -4.82
CA MET A 57 1.20 8.17 -3.88
C MET A 57 2.67 8.50 -3.60
N ILE A 58 3.51 7.49 -3.34
CA ILE A 58 4.94 7.68 -3.14
C ILE A 58 5.57 8.32 -4.38
N LEU A 59 5.34 7.77 -5.58
CA LEU A 59 5.89 8.30 -6.82
C LEU A 59 5.48 9.75 -7.07
N PHE A 60 4.20 10.10 -6.89
CA PHE A 60 3.74 11.48 -7.02
C PHE A 60 4.36 12.41 -5.97
N GLY A 61 4.53 11.94 -4.73
CA GLY A 61 5.20 12.69 -3.68
C GLY A 61 6.69 12.93 -3.97
N LEU A 62 7.33 11.96 -4.62
CA LEU A 62 8.73 12.00 -5.05
C LEU A 62 8.97 12.92 -6.25
N ILE A 63 8.05 12.96 -7.22
CA ILE A 63 8.19 13.75 -8.46
C ILE A 63 8.30 15.26 -8.16
N GLY A 64 7.69 15.72 -7.07
CA GLY A 64 7.85 17.07 -6.51
C GLY A 64 7.32 18.19 -7.42
N ARG A 65 6.71 19.22 -6.84
CA ARG A 65 6.26 20.40 -7.62
C ARG A 65 7.45 21.35 -7.81
N LYS A 66 7.59 21.98 -8.99
CA LYS A 66 8.43 23.19 -9.09
C LYS A 66 7.75 24.25 -8.21
N ALA A 67 8.47 24.80 -7.23
CA ALA A 67 8.00 25.98 -6.50
C ALA A 67 7.59 27.04 -7.53
N PRO A 68 6.38 27.64 -7.44
CA PRO A 68 6.02 28.76 -8.30
C PRO A 68 7.05 29.87 -8.09
N ALA A 69 7.58 30.39 -9.20
CA ALA A 69 8.53 31.49 -9.23
C ALA A 69 7.86 32.80 -8.80
#